data_AF-A0A445D0S3-F1
#
_entry.id   AF-A0A445D0S3-F1
#
_cell.length_a   1.000
_cell.length_b   1.000
_cell.length_c   1.000
_cell.angle_alpha   90.00
_cell.angle_beta   90.00
_cell.angle_gamma   90.00
#
_symmetry.space_group_name_H-M   'P 1'
#
loop_
_entity.id
_entity.type
_entity.pdbx_description
1 polymer ?
#
loop_
_entity_poly.entity_id
_entity_poly.type
_entity_poly.pdbx_seq_one_letter_code
_entity_poly.pdbx_strand_id
1 'polypeptide(L)'
;MGECDNFVCKYSQEDTPKDMYKDPEDKYRQWYFPKHDFTLMMIWSRFLIVGEERIVNGTDGHWFFRVMYLHKGNKLIGCVYCNEQNVTNYNIDLPIRMAFRTTFMHINGSKNKKRGLLTVLRTFAPAHFENGVWNNGGYCNRTSPLSEAEADFGSFDWQLRSIQLEEFERAKREKGEKRLFEILDVTRAMLMRPDGHPGDHWGNKWMKGYNDCTHWCLPGPVDLWSEFLLALLIRSQLGILTS
;
A
#
# COMPACT_ATOMS: atom_id res chain seq x y z
N MET A 1 11.36 -4.28 -0.86
CA MET A 1 11.15 -3.77 0.51
C MET A 1 9.92 -2.88 0.57
N GLY A 2 9.32 -2.73 1.76
CA GLY A 2 8.12 -1.90 2.00
C GLY A 2 8.44 -0.50 2.56
N GLU A 3 7.41 0.33 2.70
CA GLU A 3 7.54 1.73 3.17
C GLU A 3 8.06 1.84 4.62
N CYS A 4 7.67 0.93 5.51
CA CYS A 4 8.17 0.91 6.89
C CYS A 4 9.67 0.59 6.94
N ASP A 5 10.15 -0.36 6.12
CA ASP A 5 11.57 -0.70 6.05
C ASP A 5 12.41 0.48 5.58
N ASN A 6 11.91 1.20 4.57
CA ASN A 6 12.53 2.43 4.08
C ASN A 6 12.61 3.51 5.17
N PHE A 7 11.49 3.76 5.87
CA PHE A 7 11.47 4.74 6.96
C PHE A 7 12.48 4.38 8.06
N VAL A 8 12.52 3.11 8.48
CA VAL A 8 13.49 2.63 9.47
C VAL A 8 14.92 2.81 8.96
N CYS A 9 15.22 2.43 7.72
CA CYS A 9 16.55 2.57 7.13
C CYS A 9 17.01 4.03 7.11
N LYS A 10 16.12 4.95 6.72
CA LYS A 10 16.41 6.39 6.66
C LYS A 10 16.65 6.99 8.05
N TYR A 11 15.77 6.72 9.00
CA TYR A 11 15.88 7.28 10.35
C TYR A 11 16.99 6.64 11.19
N SER A 12 17.38 5.39 10.89
CA SER A 12 18.48 4.72 11.59
C SER A 12 19.84 5.41 11.44
N GLN A 13 20.00 6.28 10.43
CA GLN A 13 21.19 7.12 10.27
C GLN A 13 21.33 8.16 11.39
N GLU A 14 20.21 8.64 11.92
CA GLU A 14 20.16 9.68 12.95
C GLU A 14 19.92 9.10 14.34
N ASP A 15 19.07 8.09 14.46
CA ASP A 15 18.67 7.48 15.72
C ASP A 15 18.56 5.97 15.57
N THR A 16 19.40 5.24 16.30
CA THR A 16 19.43 3.77 16.23
C THR A 16 18.18 3.19 16.91
N PRO A 17 17.27 2.56 16.16
CA PRO A 17 16.05 2.03 16.74
C PRO A 17 16.33 0.82 17.63
N LYS A 18 15.61 0.74 18.74
CA LYS A 18 15.49 -0.47 19.56
C LYS A 18 14.34 -1.31 19.03
N ASP A 19 14.61 -2.57 18.69
CA ASP A 19 13.56 -3.54 18.37
C ASP A 19 12.83 -3.92 19.67
N MET A 20 11.59 -3.48 19.80
CA MET A 20 10.79 -3.66 21.02
C MET A 20 9.96 -4.94 20.95
N TYR A 21 9.51 -5.29 19.75
CA TYR A 21 8.66 -6.45 19.52
C TYR A 21 8.65 -6.84 18.05
N LYS A 22 8.73 -8.14 17.81
CA LYS A 22 8.53 -8.78 16.51
C LYS A 22 7.76 -10.09 16.72
N ASP A 23 6.62 -10.25 16.04
CA ASP A 23 5.90 -11.52 16.04
C ASP A 23 6.58 -12.55 15.12
N PRO A 24 6.32 -13.86 15.30
CA PRO A 24 6.95 -14.91 14.50
C PRO A 24 6.70 -14.80 12.99
N GLU A 25 5.59 -14.16 12.59
CA GLU A 25 5.19 -14.00 11.19
C GLU A 25 5.58 -12.63 10.60
N ASP A 26 6.24 -11.76 11.39
CA ASP A 26 6.61 -10.39 11.01
C ASP A 26 5.41 -9.54 10.52
N LYS A 27 4.20 -9.84 11.00
CA LYS A 27 2.97 -9.08 10.74
C LYS A 27 2.77 -7.95 11.74
N TYR A 28 3.43 -8.01 12.88
CA TYR A 28 3.39 -6.99 13.91
C TYR A 28 4.79 -6.70 14.42
N ARG A 29 5.27 -5.49 14.13
CA ARG A 29 6.62 -5.05 14.50
C ARG A 29 6.61 -3.68 15.14
N GLN A 30 7.45 -3.50 16.16
CA GLN A 30 7.58 -2.24 16.89
C GLN A 30 9.06 -1.86 17.05
N TRP A 31 9.37 -0.62 16.72
CA TRP A 31 10.66 0.00 16.93
C TRP A 31 10.52 1.23 17.81
N TYR A 32 11.43 1.41 18.76
CA TYR A 32 11.51 2.61 19.59
C TYR A 32 12.76 3.41 19.26
N PHE A 33 12.60 4.70 19.01
CA PHE A 33 13.66 5.64 18.65
C PHE A 33 13.98 6.52 19.86
N PRO A 34 15.04 6.19 20.64
CA PRO A 34 15.26 6.77 21.96
C PRO A 34 15.70 8.24 21.95
N LYS A 35 16.38 8.73 20.90
CA LYS A 35 16.80 10.14 20.86
C LYS A 35 15.62 11.08 20.68
N HIS A 36 14.56 10.62 20.02
CA HIS A 36 13.39 11.43 19.68
C HIS A 36 12.12 11.00 20.45
N ASP A 37 12.24 9.99 21.31
CA ASP A 37 11.18 9.45 22.15
C ASP A 37 9.88 9.13 21.38
N PHE A 38 10.00 8.41 20.25
CA PHE A 38 8.84 7.95 19.50
C PHE A 38 8.91 6.46 19.17
N THR A 39 7.73 5.88 18.97
CA THR A 39 7.56 4.48 18.57
C THR A 39 7.01 4.42 17.16
N LEU A 40 7.69 3.67 16.29
CA LEU A 40 7.16 3.25 15.00
C LEU A 40 6.57 1.85 15.14
N MET A 41 5.36 1.66 14.63
CA MET A 41 4.67 0.38 14.68
C MET A 41 4.16 0.02 13.29
N MET A 42 4.45 -1.20 12.87
CA MET A 42 3.93 -1.78 11.64
C MET A 42 2.92 -2.86 12.01
N ILE A 43 1.69 -2.68 11.51
CA ILE A 43 0.62 -3.67 11.58
C ILE A 43 0.29 -4.06 10.15
N TRP A 44 0.54 -5.31 9.81
CA TRP A 44 0.31 -5.82 8.47
C TRP A 44 -1.12 -6.30 8.31
N SER A 45 -1.76 -5.89 7.21
CA SER A 45 -3.06 -6.38 6.79
C SER A 45 -3.09 -6.47 5.27
N ARG A 46 -3.47 -7.64 4.74
CA ARG A 46 -3.54 -7.87 3.28
C ARG A 46 -4.56 -6.98 2.60
N PHE A 47 -5.75 -6.88 3.20
CA PHE A 47 -6.93 -6.29 2.55
C PHE A 47 -7.54 -5.13 3.35
N LEU A 48 -6.95 -4.74 4.50
CA LEU A 48 -7.50 -3.79 5.49
C LEU A 48 -8.79 -4.26 6.19
N ILE A 49 -9.52 -5.20 5.59
CA ILE A 49 -10.70 -5.88 6.12
C ILE A 49 -10.42 -7.38 6.30
N VAL A 50 -11.33 -8.07 7.00
CA VAL A 50 -11.28 -9.54 7.12
C VAL A 50 -11.38 -10.16 5.72
N GLY A 51 -10.46 -11.05 5.39
CA GLY A 51 -10.45 -11.78 4.13
C GLY A 51 -9.76 -13.13 4.30
N GLU A 52 -10.33 -14.17 3.69
CA GLU A 52 -9.74 -15.49 3.59
C GLU A 52 -9.14 -15.67 2.18
N GLU A 53 -7.87 -16.06 2.14
CA GLU A 53 -7.21 -16.38 0.87
C GLU A 53 -7.51 -17.82 0.50
N ARG A 54 -7.99 -18.04 -0.73
CA ARG A 54 -7.90 -19.34 -1.38
C ARG A 54 -6.77 -19.27 -2.38
N ILE A 55 -5.62 -19.84 -2.02
CA ILE A 55 -4.46 -19.91 -2.90
C ILE A 55 -4.84 -20.81 -4.08
N VAL A 56 -5.06 -20.21 -5.24
CA VAL A 56 -5.08 -20.91 -6.52
C VAL A 56 -3.66 -20.82 -7.08
N ASN A 57 -3.08 -21.97 -7.44
CA ASN A 57 -1.69 -22.10 -7.89
C ASN A 57 -1.31 -20.99 -8.88
N GLY A 58 -0.19 -20.32 -8.61
CA GLY A 58 0.31 -19.27 -9.48
C GLY A 58 -0.45 -17.96 -9.32
N THR A 59 -0.44 -17.36 -8.12
CA THR A 59 -0.74 -15.94 -7.88
C THR A 59 0.33 -15.35 -6.95
N ASP A 60 1.13 -14.37 -7.39
CA ASP A 60 2.10 -13.51 -6.67
C ASP A 60 2.22 -12.19 -7.43
N GLY A 61 1.09 -11.50 -7.52
CA GLY A 61 1.03 -10.04 -7.64
C GLY A 61 0.47 -9.42 -6.36
N HIS A 62 0.16 -8.12 -6.36
CA HIS A 62 -0.52 -7.48 -5.23
C HIS A 62 -1.77 -8.27 -4.81
N TRP A 63 -2.03 -8.35 -3.50
CA TRP A 63 -3.01 -9.27 -2.90
C TRP A 63 -4.44 -9.17 -3.46
N PHE A 64 -4.84 -7.97 -3.90
CA PHE A 64 -6.14 -7.78 -4.54
C PHE A 64 -6.26 -8.51 -5.89
N PHE A 65 -5.18 -8.86 -6.58
CA PHE A 65 -5.20 -9.51 -7.90
C PHE A 65 -5.28 -11.05 -7.84
N ARG A 66 -6.00 -11.56 -6.84
CA ARG A 66 -6.20 -12.99 -6.60
C ARG A 66 -7.68 -13.33 -6.63
N VAL A 67 -8.01 -14.61 -6.83
CA VAL A 67 -9.41 -15.07 -6.73
C VAL A 67 -9.93 -14.73 -5.34
N MET A 68 -11.03 -13.98 -5.27
CA MET A 68 -11.62 -13.52 -4.01
C MET A 68 -13.13 -13.75 -4.01
N TYR A 69 -13.66 -14.21 -2.88
CA TYR A 69 -15.10 -14.32 -2.64
C TYR A 69 -15.54 -13.22 -1.70
N LEU A 70 -16.46 -12.39 -2.17
CA LEU A 70 -16.89 -11.17 -1.50
C LEU A 70 -18.07 -11.50 -0.59
N HIS A 71 -17.95 -11.12 0.67
CA HIS A 71 -18.98 -11.34 1.68
C HIS A 71 -19.44 -10.01 2.28
N LYS A 72 -20.73 -9.91 2.57
CA LYS A 72 -21.31 -8.86 3.41
C LYS A 72 -22.01 -9.50 4.60
N GLY A 73 -21.37 -9.45 5.76
CA GLY A 73 -21.74 -10.33 6.88
C GLY A 73 -21.56 -11.78 6.47
N ASN A 74 -22.55 -12.64 6.75
CA ASN A 74 -22.50 -14.07 6.40
C ASN A 74 -23.01 -14.39 4.98
N LYS A 75 -23.25 -13.38 4.13
CA LYS A 75 -23.81 -13.56 2.80
C LYS A 75 -22.73 -13.40 1.73
N LEU A 76 -22.54 -14.43 0.90
CA LEU A 76 -21.78 -14.35 -0.35
C LEU A 76 -22.52 -13.41 -1.31
N ILE A 77 -21.85 -12.34 -1.74
CA ILE A 77 -22.42 -11.36 -2.68
C ILE A 77 -21.86 -11.52 -4.10
N GLY A 78 -20.69 -12.15 -4.25
CA GLY A 78 -20.07 -12.45 -5.54
C GLY A 78 -18.60 -12.82 -5.38
N CYS A 79 -17.84 -12.78 -6.47
CA CYS A 79 -16.41 -13.05 -6.46
C CYS A 79 -15.68 -12.23 -7.54
N VAL A 80 -14.35 -12.28 -7.53
CA VAL A 80 -13.47 -11.68 -8.55
C VAL A 80 -12.50 -12.76 -9.05
N TYR A 81 -12.21 -12.77 -10.34
CA TYR A 81 -11.37 -13.77 -11.03
C TYR A 81 -11.88 -15.22 -10.89
N CYS A 82 -13.19 -15.37 -10.71
CA CYS A 82 -13.87 -16.65 -10.55
C CYS A 82 -14.73 -16.98 -11.77
N ASN A 83 -15.02 -18.27 -11.96
CA ASN A 83 -15.98 -18.74 -12.97
C ASN A 83 -16.87 -19.83 -12.37
N GLU A 84 -17.65 -19.47 -11.34
CA GLU A 84 -18.60 -20.37 -10.68
C GLU A 84 -20.03 -20.09 -11.12
N GLN A 85 -20.81 -21.15 -11.33
CA GLN A 85 -22.23 -21.04 -11.60
C GLN A 85 -22.96 -20.45 -10.40
N ASN A 86 -23.87 -19.51 -10.64
CA ASN A 86 -24.67 -18.80 -9.63
C ASN A 86 -23.88 -17.85 -8.69
N VAL A 87 -22.64 -17.50 -9.03
CA VAL A 87 -21.88 -16.46 -8.32
C VAL A 87 -21.55 -15.33 -9.28
N THR A 88 -21.98 -14.11 -8.97
CA THR A 88 -21.68 -12.93 -9.81
C THR A 88 -20.18 -12.62 -9.76
N ASN A 89 -19.54 -12.65 -10.93
CA ASN A 89 -18.16 -12.18 -11.09
C ASN A 89 -18.15 -10.65 -11.23
N TYR A 90 -17.48 -9.98 -10.30
CA TYR A 90 -17.31 -8.54 -10.26
C TYR A 90 -15.91 -8.13 -10.74
N ASN A 91 -15.80 -6.88 -11.18
CA ASN A 91 -14.50 -6.25 -11.37
C ASN A 91 -13.83 -5.98 -10.02
N ILE A 92 -12.50 -5.95 -10.05
CA ILE A 92 -11.66 -5.76 -8.87
C ILE A 92 -11.89 -4.40 -8.17
N ASP A 93 -12.46 -3.42 -8.87
CA ASP A 93 -12.82 -2.12 -8.33
C ASP A 93 -13.75 -2.23 -7.11
N LEU A 94 -14.66 -3.21 -7.10
CA LEU A 94 -15.63 -3.40 -6.04
C LEU A 94 -14.97 -3.76 -4.70
N PRO A 95 -14.16 -4.84 -4.58
CA PRO A 95 -13.50 -5.17 -3.31
C PRO A 95 -12.53 -4.09 -2.84
N ILE A 96 -11.79 -3.43 -3.75
CA ILE A 96 -10.93 -2.29 -3.40
C ILE A 96 -11.78 -1.20 -2.73
N ARG A 97 -12.88 -0.80 -3.38
CA ARG A 97 -13.78 0.22 -2.87
C ARG A 97 -14.39 -0.19 -1.53
N MET A 98 -14.81 -1.45 -1.39
CA MET A 98 -15.32 -2.00 -0.13
C MET A 98 -14.30 -1.96 1.00
N ALA A 99 -13.04 -2.29 0.72
CA ALA A 99 -11.96 -2.28 1.70
C ALA A 99 -11.69 -0.87 2.23
N PHE A 100 -11.46 0.11 1.34
CA PHE A 100 -11.22 1.50 1.74
C PHE A 100 -12.46 2.12 2.41
N ARG A 101 -13.67 1.87 1.89
CA ARG A 101 -14.93 2.33 2.49
C ARG A 101 -15.06 1.89 3.93
N THR A 102 -14.95 0.59 4.16
CA THR A 102 -15.11 -0.02 5.49
C THR A 102 -14.05 0.49 6.45
N THR A 103 -12.79 0.57 5.99
CA THR A 103 -11.66 1.06 6.79
C THR A 103 -11.89 2.50 7.24
N PHE A 104 -12.26 3.40 6.33
CA PHE A 104 -12.50 4.79 6.68
C PHE A 104 -13.74 4.99 7.54
N MET A 105 -14.82 4.23 7.30
CA MET A 105 -15.99 4.22 8.18
C MET A 105 -15.60 3.81 9.61
N HIS A 106 -14.72 2.82 9.75
CA HIS A 106 -14.20 2.40 11.05
C HIS A 106 -13.36 3.51 11.72
N ILE A 107 -12.45 4.15 10.97
CA ILE A 107 -11.61 5.26 11.47
C ILE A 107 -12.48 6.43 11.94
N ASN A 108 -13.47 6.83 11.16
CA ASN A 108 -14.39 7.92 11.50
C ASN A 108 -15.32 7.56 12.66
N GLY A 109 -15.84 6.33 12.68
CA GLY A 109 -16.76 5.84 13.71
C GLY A 109 -16.11 5.43 15.03
N SER A 110 -14.78 5.28 15.06
CA SER A 110 -14.05 4.89 16.27
C SER A 110 -14.23 5.93 17.36
N LYS A 111 -14.79 5.51 18.51
CA LYS A 111 -15.01 6.34 19.70
C LYS A 111 -13.72 6.77 20.37
N ASN A 112 -12.56 6.31 19.92
CA ASN A 112 -11.28 6.67 20.50
C ASN A 112 -11.01 8.16 20.26
N LYS A 113 -11.24 8.96 21.30
CA LYS A 113 -11.29 10.44 21.30
C LYS A 113 -9.90 11.09 21.34
N LYS A 114 -8.82 10.39 20.92
CA LYS A 114 -7.49 11.01 20.84
C LYS A 114 -7.56 12.15 19.82
N ARG A 115 -7.62 13.38 20.32
CA ARG A 115 -7.60 14.61 19.52
C ARG A 115 -6.24 14.68 18.82
N GLY A 116 -6.24 15.08 17.55
CA GLY A 116 -4.99 15.26 16.78
C GLY A 116 -4.43 13.99 16.14
N LEU A 117 -5.19 12.88 16.08
CA LEU A 117 -4.76 11.72 15.28
C LEU A 117 -4.86 12.06 13.78
N LEU A 118 -3.70 12.09 13.11
CA LEU A 118 -3.60 12.22 11.68
C LEU A 118 -3.68 10.86 11.01
N THR A 119 -4.65 10.72 10.10
CA THR A 119 -4.74 9.58 9.18
C THR A 119 -4.12 9.99 7.85
N VAL A 120 -3.07 9.29 7.44
CA VAL A 120 -2.44 9.49 6.12
C VAL A 120 -2.78 8.28 5.25
N LEU A 121 -3.37 8.52 4.08
CA LEU A 121 -3.47 7.50 3.05
C LEU A 121 -2.29 7.66 2.11
N ARG A 122 -1.49 6.60 1.95
CA ARG A 122 -0.56 6.50 0.83
C ARG A 122 -1.24 5.81 -0.34
N THR A 123 -1.18 6.40 -1.53
CA THR A 123 -1.72 5.77 -2.74
C THR A 123 -0.84 4.62 -3.21
N PHE A 124 -1.41 3.78 -4.07
CA PHE A 124 -0.81 2.56 -4.57
C PHE A 124 0.56 2.76 -5.25
N ALA A 125 1.53 1.86 -5.02
CA ALA A 125 2.71 1.76 -5.89
C ALA A 125 2.48 0.69 -6.94
N PRO A 126 2.57 1.04 -8.23
CA PRO A 126 2.49 0.10 -9.34
C PRO A 126 3.62 -0.92 -9.36
N ALA A 127 3.33 -2.06 -9.99
CA ALA A 127 4.33 -2.99 -10.48
C ALA A 127 4.62 -2.70 -11.97
N HIS A 128 5.85 -2.96 -12.44
CA HIS A 128 6.22 -2.67 -13.83
C HIS A 128 6.67 -3.93 -14.58
N PHE A 129 5.76 -4.88 -14.78
CA PHE A 129 6.07 -6.05 -15.62
C PHE A 129 5.98 -5.71 -17.11
N GLU A 130 6.97 -6.17 -17.87
CA GLU A 130 7.00 -6.13 -19.32
C GLU A 130 7.05 -7.55 -19.88
N ASN A 131 6.41 -7.75 -21.05
CA ASN A 131 6.40 -9.00 -21.82
C ASN A 131 5.92 -10.23 -21.04
N GLY A 132 5.03 -10.01 -20.06
CA GLY A 132 4.46 -11.06 -19.25
C GLY A 132 3.98 -10.51 -17.93
N VAL A 133 3.62 -11.42 -17.04
CA VAL A 133 3.30 -11.13 -15.65
C VAL A 133 4.26 -11.92 -14.77
N TRP A 134 4.18 -11.69 -13.46
CA TRP A 134 5.07 -12.28 -12.46
C TRP A 134 5.27 -13.81 -12.57
N ASN A 135 4.28 -14.60 -13.04
CA ASN A 135 4.37 -16.06 -13.20
C ASN A 135 4.54 -16.56 -14.64
N ASN A 136 4.65 -15.66 -15.61
CA ASN A 136 4.73 -15.99 -17.03
C ASN A 136 5.91 -15.27 -17.69
N GLY A 137 7.08 -15.29 -17.02
CA GLY A 137 8.31 -14.74 -17.60
C GLY A 137 8.33 -13.22 -17.76
N GLY A 138 7.43 -12.48 -17.12
CA GLY A 138 7.48 -11.01 -17.10
C GLY A 138 8.76 -10.51 -16.41
N TYR A 139 9.27 -9.37 -16.86
CA TYR A 139 10.51 -8.76 -16.36
C TYR A 139 10.43 -7.25 -16.24
N CYS A 140 11.42 -6.63 -15.59
CA CYS A 140 11.54 -5.20 -15.35
C CYS A 140 13.02 -4.82 -15.31
N ASN A 141 13.66 -4.75 -16.48
CA ASN A 141 15.09 -4.48 -16.62
C ASN A 141 15.38 -3.06 -17.13
N ARG A 142 14.39 -2.16 -17.09
CA ARG A 142 14.62 -0.75 -17.40
C ARG A 142 15.60 -0.16 -16.40
N THR A 143 16.52 0.65 -16.89
CA THR A 143 17.58 1.28 -16.07
C THR A 143 17.44 2.80 -15.98
N SER A 144 16.34 3.35 -16.51
CA SER A 144 16.04 4.77 -16.50
C SER A 144 14.55 5.02 -16.26
N PRO A 145 14.20 6.16 -15.64
CA PRO A 145 12.81 6.54 -15.44
C PRO A 145 12.12 6.81 -16.78
N LEU A 146 10.79 6.76 -16.76
CA LEU A 146 9.93 7.19 -17.86
C LEU A 146 9.65 8.68 -17.75
N SER A 147 9.42 9.31 -18.91
CA SER A 147 8.78 10.62 -18.97
C SER A 147 7.27 10.51 -18.67
N GLU A 148 6.63 11.65 -18.38
CA GLU A 148 5.18 11.68 -18.20
C GLU A 148 4.42 11.20 -19.45
N ALA A 149 4.97 11.42 -20.65
CA ALA A 149 4.33 11.00 -21.90
C ALA A 149 4.40 9.47 -22.13
N GLU A 150 5.37 8.79 -21.52
CA GLU A 150 5.57 7.35 -21.62
C GLU A 150 4.83 6.57 -20.53
N ALA A 151 4.46 7.23 -19.43
CA ALA A 151 3.73 6.60 -18.33
C ALA A 151 2.27 6.33 -18.71
N ASP A 152 1.79 5.11 -18.41
CA ASP A 152 0.42 4.72 -18.68
C ASP A 152 -0.53 5.16 -17.55
N PHE A 153 -1.12 6.33 -17.71
CA PHE A 153 -2.18 6.85 -16.83
C PHE A 153 -3.59 6.31 -17.16
N GLY A 154 -3.73 5.46 -18.19
CA GLY A 154 -4.96 4.69 -18.46
C GLY A 154 -4.97 3.31 -17.77
N SER A 155 -3.81 2.91 -17.23
CA SER A 155 -3.60 1.62 -16.59
C SER A 155 -4.56 1.33 -15.43
N PHE A 156 -4.65 0.04 -15.11
CA PHE A 156 -5.38 -0.43 -13.94
C PHE A 156 -4.88 0.23 -12.64
N ASP A 157 -3.57 0.47 -12.52
CA ASP A 157 -2.97 1.08 -11.33
C ASP A 157 -3.47 2.51 -11.09
N TRP A 158 -3.70 3.26 -12.18
CA TRP A 158 -4.32 4.58 -12.11
C TRP A 158 -5.79 4.54 -11.68
N GLN A 159 -6.52 3.51 -12.10
CA GLN A 159 -7.91 3.28 -11.68
C GLN A 159 -7.98 2.95 -10.18
N LEU A 160 -7.09 2.08 -9.69
CA LEU A 160 -6.96 1.77 -8.26
C LEU A 160 -6.64 3.03 -7.44
N ARG A 161 -5.69 3.85 -7.88
CA ARG A 161 -5.43 5.16 -7.27
C ARG A 161 -6.70 6.03 -7.25
N SER A 162 -7.43 6.10 -8.35
CA SER A 162 -8.66 6.91 -8.44
C SER A 162 -9.71 6.46 -7.42
N ILE A 163 -9.91 5.14 -7.24
CA ILE A 163 -10.81 4.58 -6.21
C ILE A 163 -10.32 4.94 -4.80
N GLN A 164 -9.01 4.85 -4.55
CA GLN A 164 -8.41 5.25 -3.27
C GLN A 164 -8.70 6.73 -2.97
N LEU A 165 -8.54 7.63 -3.94
CA LEU A 165 -8.81 9.06 -3.80
C LEU A 165 -10.29 9.34 -3.55
N GLU A 166 -11.20 8.70 -4.28
CA GLU A 166 -12.64 8.89 -4.12
C GLU A 166 -13.12 8.48 -2.72
N GLU A 167 -12.69 7.32 -2.25
CA GLU A 167 -13.08 6.82 -0.93
C GLU A 167 -12.45 7.65 0.19
N PHE A 168 -11.22 8.14 -0.01
CA PHE A 168 -10.53 9.06 0.90
C PHE A 168 -11.23 10.41 0.99
N GLU A 169 -11.57 11.03 -0.15
CA GLU A 169 -12.26 12.32 -0.17
C GLU A 169 -13.67 12.22 0.41
N ARG A 170 -14.37 11.09 0.20
CA ARG A 170 -15.63 10.85 0.91
C ARG A 170 -15.40 10.79 2.42
N ALA A 171 -14.44 9.98 2.88
CA ALA A 171 -14.12 9.86 4.29
C ALA A 171 -13.74 11.18 4.94
N LYS A 172 -13.00 12.03 4.22
CA LYS A 172 -12.58 13.36 4.65
C LYS A 172 -13.76 14.33 4.78
N ARG A 173 -14.78 14.23 3.91
CA ARG A 173 -16.03 15.00 4.04
C ARG A 173 -16.92 14.52 5.18
N GLU A 174 -16.92 13.22 5.45
CA GLU A 174 -17.73 12.57 6.49
C GLU A 174 -17.04 12.55 7.86
N LYS A 175 -15.82 13.10 7.96
CA LYS A 175 -15.03 13.03 9.19
C LYS A 175 -15.63 13.94 10.27
N GLY A 176 -15.56 13.48 11.53
CA GLY A 176 -15.82 14.37 12.67
C GLY A 176 -14.71 15.42 12.81
N GLU A 177 -15.02 16.56 13.42
CA GLU A 177 -14.11 17.72 13.58
C GLU A 177 -12.72 17.35 14.17
N LYS A 178 -12.64 16.29 14.97
CA LYS A 178 -11.42 15.86 15.66
C LYS A 178 -10.49 14.98 14.80
N ARG A 179 -10.88 14.65 13.57
CA ARG A 179 -10.11 13.76 12.68
C ARG A 179 -9.35 14.58 11.64
N LEU A 180 -8.09 14.24 11.45
CA LEU A 180 -7.25 14.81 10.41
C LEU A 180 -6.97 13.75 9.35
N PHE A 181 -7.05 14.17 8.10
CA PHE A 181 -6.87 13.31 6.94
C PHE A 181 -5.95 14.02 5.97
N GLU A 182 -4.83 13.40 5.65
CA GLU A 182 -3.88 13.82 4.63
C GLU A 182 -3.62 12.70 3.66
N ILE A 183 -3.15 13.06 2.47
CA ILE A 183 -2.84 12.09 1.44
C ILE A 183 -1.39 12.21 0.99
N LEU A 184 -0.76 11.06 0.88
CA LEU A 184 0.55 10.85 0.31
C LEU A 184 0.36 10.19 -1.06
N ASP A 185 0.10 11.00 -2.08
CA ASP A 185 -0.15 10.50 -3.42
C ASP A 185 1.16 10.25 -4.18
N VAL A 186 1.58 8.99 -4.21
CA VAL A 186 2.84 8.55 -4.81
C VAL A 186 2.66 7.89 -6.18
N THR A 187 1.46 7.39 -6.50
CA THR A 187 1.23 6.56 -7.69
C THR A 187 1.72 7.22 -8.98
N ARG A 188 1.41 8.51 -9.19
CA ARG A 188 1.84 9.22 -10.41
C ARG A 188 3.35 9.23 -10.57
N ALA A 189 4.07 9.55 -9.49
CA ALA A 189 5.53 9.53 -9.50
C ALA A 189 6.08 8.12 -9.70
N MET A 190 5.47 7.12 -9.06
CA MET A 190 5.95 5.74 -9.11
C MET A 190 5.69 5.06 -10.45
N LEU A 191 4.61 5.41 -11.18
CA LEU A 191 4.37 4.96 -12.56
C LEU A 191 5.51 5.33 -13.52
N MET A 192 6.28 6.37 -13.18
CA MET A 192 7.42 6.82 -13.98
C MET A 192 8.74 6.16 -13.57
N ARG A 193 8.73 5.23 -12.61
CA ARG A 193 9.95 4.66 -12.02
C ARG A 193 10.08 3.14 -12.21
N PRO A 194 9.93 2.60 -13.43
CA PRO A 194 10.17 1.17 -13.65
C PRO A 194 11.63 0.77 -13.36
N ASP A 195 12.56 1.73 -13.36
CA ASP A 195 13.97 1.59 -13.00
C ASP A 195 14.22 1.28 -11.51
N GLY A 196 13.20 1.41 -10.67
CA GLY A 196 13.31 1.22 -9.22
C GLY A 196 13.16 -0.21 -8.72
N HIS A 197 12.90 -1.16 -9.62
CA HIS A 197 12.60 -2.55 -9.25
C HIS A 197 13.86 -3.43 -9.18
N PRO A 198 13.91 -4.41 -8.26
CA PRO A 198 15.01 -5.36 -8.19
C PRO A 198 15.15 -6.25 -9.43
N GLY A 199 14.03 -6.61 -10.08
CA GLY A 199 14.05 -7.55 -11.20
C GLY A 199 14.64 -8.90 -10.82
N ASP A 200 15.63 -9.36 -11.58
CA ASP A 200 16.34 -10.62 -11.35
C ASP A 200 17.35 -10.54 -10.18
N HIS A 201 17.81 -9.33 -9.83
CA HIS A 201 18.74 -9.10 -8.73
C HIS A 201 18.17 -9.46 -7.36
N TRP A 202 16.85 -9.62 -7.23
CA TRP A 202 16.23 -10.15 -6.01
C TRP A 202 16.71 -11.58 -5.69
N GLY A 203 17.18 -12.33 -6.69
CA GLY A 203 17.82 -13.64 -6.48
C GLY A 203 16.86 -14.71 -5.95
N ASN A 204 15.58 -14.66 -6.34
CA ASN A 204 14.53 -15.52 -5.81
C ASN A 204 14.61 -16.98 -6.29
N LYS A 205 15.55 -17.74 -5.73
CA LYS A 205 15.72 -19.16 -6.03
C LYS A 205 14.50 -20.00 -5.61
N TRP A 206 13.70 -19.52 -4.66
CA TRP A 206 12.54 -20.24 -4.10
C TRP A 206 11.28 -20.13 -4.97
N MET A 207 11.11 -19.03 -5.71
CA MET A 207 10.01 -18.84 -6.66
C MET A 207 10.44 -19.09 -8.11
N LYS A 208 11.17 -20.18 -8.35
CA LYS A 208 11.61 -20.61 -9.70
C LYS A 208 12.41 -19.55 -10.49
N GLY A 209 12.98 -18.54 -9.82
CA GLY A 209 13.75 -17.47 -10.48
C GLY A 209 12.91 -16.37 -11.12
N TYR A 210 11.64 -16.17 -10.71
CA TYR A 210 10.84 -15.05 -11.20
C TYR A 210 11.42 -13.68 -10.81
N ASN A 211 11.26 -12.70 -11.69
CA ASN A 211 11.64 -11.30 -11.47
C ASN A 211 10.72 -10.65 -10.44
N ASP A 212 11.30 -9.87 -9.53
CA ASP A 212 10.53 -9.01 -8.63
C ASP A 212 10.35 -7.62 -9.23
N CYS A 213 9.19 -7.39 -9.83
CA CYS A 213 8.78 -6.11 -10.39
C CYS A 213 7.67 -5.44 -9.58
N THR A 214 7.45 -5.87 -8.33
CA THR A 214 6.42 -5.36 -7.43
C THR A 214 7.02 -4.60 -6.26
N HIS A 215 8.14 -5.11 -5.73
CA HIS A 215 8.89 -4.46 -4.68
C HIS A 215 9.93 -3.49 -5.25
N TRP A 216 10.50 -2.68 -4.38
CA TRP A 216 11.43 -1.62 -4.75
C TRP A 216 12.79 -1.85 -4.11
N CYS A 217 13.84 -1.45 -4.83
CA CYS A 217 15.22 -1.36 -4.33
C CYS A 217 15.35 -0.33 -3.21
N LEU A 218 16.29 -0.58 -2.28
CA LEU A 218 16.77 0.39 -1.31
C LEU A 218 18.31 0.48 -1.39
N PRO A 219 18.89 1.69 -1.50
CA PRO A 219 18.22 2.97 -1.75
C PRO A 219 17.53 3.00 -3.13
N GLY A 220 16.53 3.87 -3.31
CA GLY A 220 15.72 3.88 -4.53
C GLY A 220 14.61 4.93 -4.57
N PRO A 221 13.70 4.87 -5.57
CA PRO A 221 12.63 5.86 -5.72
C PRO A 221 11.73 6.00 -4.50
N VAL A 222 11.64 4.95 -3.69
CA VAL A 222 10.81 4.90 -2.49
C VAL A 222 11.35 5.76 -1.36
N ASP A 223 12.63 6.15 -1.39
CA ASP A 223 13.25 7.07 -0.42
C ASP A 223 12.48 8.41 -0.35
N LEU A 224 11.87 8.80 -1.48
CA LEU A 224 10.99 9.96 -1.64
C LEU A 224 9.70 9.85 -0.79
N TRP A 225 9.17 8.64 -0.57
CA TRP A 225 7.95 8.44 0.22
C TRP A 225 8.14 8.92 1.64
N SER A 226 9.28 8.61 2.25
CA SER A 226 9.61 9.06 3.61
C SER A 226 9.83 10.57 3.68
N GLU A 227 10.39 11.19 2.63
CA GLU A 227 10.55 12.65 2.58
C GLU A 227 9.20 13.36 2.47
N PHE A 228 8.33 12.88 1.59
CA PHE A 228 6.99 13.42 1.44
C PHE A 228 6.15 13.19 2.69
N LEU A 229 6.27 12.02 3.34
CA LEU A 229 5.62 11.77 4.61
C LEU A 229 6.10 12.77 5.68
N LEU A 230 7.41 12.99 5.79
CA LEU A 230 7.96 13.97 6.73
C LEU A 230 7.44 15.38 6.45
N ALA A 231 7.45 15.81 5.18
CA ALA A 231 6.92 17.11 4.77
C ALA A 231 5.42 17.26 5.11
N LEU A 232 4.62 16.20 4.89
CA LEU A 232 3.21 16.16 5.27
C LEU A 232 3.03 16.28 6.79
N LEU A 233 3.80 15.53 7.57
CA LEU A 233 3.74 15.55 9.03
C LEU A 233 4.06 16.94 9.59
N ILE A 234 5.14 17.57 9.08
CA ILE A 234 5.53 18.94 9.48
C ILE A 234 4.42 19.93 9.12
N ARG A 235 3.89 19.87 7.89
CA ARG A 235 2.82 20.76 7.43
C ARG A 235 1.56 20.61 8.29
N SER A 236 1.13 19.39 8.58
CA SER A 236 -0.05 19.14 9.38
C SER A 236 0.14 19.58 10.83
N GLN A 237 1.34 19.39 11.40
CA GLN A 237 1.66 19.89 12.74
C GLN A 237 1.59 21.41 12.80
N LEU A 238 2.17 22.12 11.82
CA LEU A 238 2.07 23.58 11.73
C LEU A 238 0.62 24.04 11.59
N GLY A 239 -0.16 23.37 10.73
CA GLY A 239 -1.60 23.66 10.56
C GLY A 239 -2.41 23.50 11.84
N ILE A 240 -2.11 22.48 12.66
CA ILE A 240 -2.73 22.27 13.99
C ILE A 240 -2.31 23.39 14.97
N LEU A 241 -1.06 23.85 14.93
CA LEU A 241 -0.55 24.87 15.85
C LEU A 241 -1.06 26.28 15.54
N THR A 242 -1.49 26.53 14.30
CA THR A 242 -2.00 27.84 13.84
C THR A 242 -3.53 27.95 13.84
N SER A 243 -4.27 26.87 14.11
CA SER A 243 -5.74 26.79 14.11
C SER A 243 -6.33 26.75 15.52
#